data_AF-A0A975KQ62-F1
#
_entry.id   AF-A0A975KQ62-F1
#
_cell.length_a   1.000
_cell.length_b   1.000
_cell.length_c   1.000
_cell.angle_alpha   90.00
_cell.angle_beta   90.00
_cell.angle_gamma   90.00
#
_symmetry.space_group_name_H-M   'P 1'
#
loop_
_entity.id
_entity.type
_entity.pdbx_description
1 polymer ?
#
loop_
_entity_poly.entity_id
_entity_poly.type
_entity_poly.pdbx_seq_one_letter_code
_entity_poly.pdbx_strand_id
1 'polypeptide(L)'
;MFKNMKKQLNNEKGLTLIELLAVIVILAIIAVIAVPAIGKVIANTKDKAVLAEASNILSGAKIAVVDGACKDTEATVGTEKVITTTCNQAALKGFVQGIPEKDGTVDITYSAERVGNDWSVSYSRFANISNSKYNSGIVLGKTDEANLNKLLNNEGTVPAN
;
A
#
# COMPACT_ATOMS: atom_id res chain seq x y z
N MET A 1 -28.16 -38.53 41.93
CA MET A 1 -26.89 -37.86 42.27
C MET A 1 -26.74 -36.55 41.48
N PHE A 2 -27.57 -35.52 41.74
CA PHE A 2 -27.53 -34.22 41.03
C PHE A 2 -27.99 -33.05 41.92
N LYS A 3 -27.49 -32.95 43.17
CA LYS A 3 -27.95 -31.94 44.15
C LYS A 3 -26.98 -30.76 44.36
N ASN A 4 -25.98 -30.57 43.47
CA ASN A 4 -24.93 -29.56 43.69
C ASN A 4 -24.80 -28.46 42.61
N MET A 5 -25.64 -28.42 41.57
CA MET A 5 -25.56 -27.36 40.53
C MET A 5 -26.32 -26.07 40.87
N LYS A 6 -27.18 -26.04 41.90
CA LYS A 6 -28.06 -24.90 42.18
C LYS A 6 -27.42 -23.77 43.01
N LYS A 7 -26.13 -23.89 43.37
CA LYS A 7 -25.45 -22.95 44.29
C LYS A 7 -24.57 -21.90 43.60
N GLN A 8 -24.36 -22.00 42.29
CA GLN A 8 -23.49 -21.09 41.50
C GLN A 8 -24.24 -19.91 40.85
N LEU A 9 -25.58 -19.93 40.80
CA LEU A 9 -26.38 -18.89 40.13
C LEU A 9 -26.74 -17.68 41.02
N ASN A 10 -26.38 -17.70 42.30
CA ASN A 10 -26.73 -16.64 43.27
C ASN A 10 -25.52 -15.80 43.70
N ASN A 11 -24.42 -15.85 42.94
CA ASN A 11 -23.22 -15.05 43.22
C ASN A 11 -23.02 -13.92 42.19
N GLU A 12 -24.11 -13.47 41.56
CA GLU A 12 -24.13 -12.26 40.73
C GLU A 12 -24.09 -11.03 41.65
N LYS A 13 -22.88 -10.72 42.14
CA LYS A 13 -22.60 -9.38 42.66
C LYS A 13 -22.81 -8.42 41.49
N GLY A 14 -24.00 -7.82 41.41
CA GLY A 14 -24.37 -6.91 40.36
C GLY A 14 -23.41 -5.72 40.33
N LEU A 15 -22.82 -5.48 39.16
CA LEU A 15 -22.13 -4.23 38.86
C LEU A 15 -23.09 -3.09 39.10
N THR A 16 -22.67 -2.11 39.87
CA THR A 16 -23.49 -0.91 40.09
C THR A 16 -23.44 -0.04 38.83
N LEU A 17 -24.53 0.69 38.53
CA LEU A 17 -24.57 1.58 37.36
C LEU A 17 -23.47 2.65 37.42
N ILE A 18 -23.06 3.07 38.62
CA ILE A 18 -21.99 4.06 38.81
C ILE A 18 -20.62 3.51 38.42
N GLU A 19 -20.33 2.24 38.67
CA GLU A 19 -19.08 1.59 38.27
C GLU A 19 -19.00 1.50 36.73
N LEU A 20 -20.10 1.14 36.08
CA LEU A 20 -20.15 1.14 34.61
C LEU A 20 -20.04 2.56 34.04
N LEU A 21 -20.64 3.56 34.71
CA LEU A 21 -20.59 4.96 34.30
C LEU A 21 -19.16 5.51 34.35
N ALA A 22 -18.39 5.22 35.41
CA ALA A 22 -17.01 5.67 35.52
C ALA A 22 -16.13 5.12 34.37
N VAL A 23 -16.34 3.86 33.98
CA VAL A 23 -15.57 3.23 32.89
C VAL A 23 -15.87 3.87 31.53
N ILE A 24 -17.15 4.10 31.20
CA ILE A 24 -17.50 4.71 29.90
C ILE A 24 -16.98 6.15 29.79
N VAL A 25 -16.91 6.90 30.89
CA VAL A 25 -16.34 8.25 30.91
C VAL A 25 -14.84 8.21 30.57
N ILE A 26 -14.09 7.30 31.18
CA ILE A 26 -12.65 7.15 30.88
C ILE A 26 -12.46 6.70 29.42
N LEU A 27 -13.25 5.73 28.93
CA LEU A 27 -13.19 5.29 27.53
C LEU A 27 -13.52 6.42 26.55
N ALA A 28 -14.48 7.29 26.87
CA ALA A 28 -14.82 8.45 26.04
C ALA A 28 -13.64 9.42 25.91
N ILE A 29 -12.95 9.73 27.02
CA ILE A 29 -11.78 10.61 27.02
C ILE A 29 -10.65 10.01 26.15
N ILE A 30 -10.37 8.71 26.32
CA ILE A 30 -9.34 8.00 25.53
C ILE A 30 -9.71 8.01 24.04
N ALA A 31 -10.98 7.73 23.71
CA ALA A 31 -11.45 7.66 22.32
C ALA A 31 -11.26 8.98 21.57
N VAL A 32 -11.50 10.12 22.22
CA VAL A 32 -11.34 11.45 21.60
C VAL A 32 -9.92 11.68 21.10
N ILE A 33 -8.89 11.26 21.86
CA ILE A 33 -7.48 11.42 21.46
C ILE A 33 -7.05 10.32 20.48
N ALA A 34 -7.54 9.09 20.68
CA ALA A 34 -7.13 7.92 19.90
C ALA A 34 -7.62 7.95 18.45
N VAL A 35 -8.87 8.38 18.19
CA VAL A 35 -9.47 8.36 16.85
C VAL A 35 -8.65 9.13 15.79
N PRO A 36 -8.28 10.41 15.98
CA PRO A 36 -7.48 11.13 14.98
C PRO A 36 -6.06 10.56 14.84
N ALA A 37 -5.46 10.05 15.92
CA ALA A 37 -4.12 9.45 15.89
C ALA A 37 -4.12 8.16 15.06
N ILE A 38 -5.07 7.26 15.31
CA ILE A 38 -5.24 6.01 14.58
C ILE A 38 -5.55 6.28 13.11
N GLY A 39 -6.40 7.27 12.80
CA GLY A 39 -6.70 7.68 11.43
C GLY A 39 -5.45 8.07 10.63
N LYS A 40 -4.55 8.86 11.22
CA LYS A 40 -3.27 9.23 10.60
C LYS A 40 -2.36 8.03 10.37
N VAL A 41 -2.27 7.11 11.34
CA VAL A 41 -1.48 5.87 11.20
C VAL A 41 -2.03 5.01 10.06
N ILE A 42 -3.35 4.81 9.99
CA ILE A 42 -3.99 4.04 8.93
C ILE A 42 -3.72 4.67 7.55
N ALA A 43 -3.85 6.00 7.41
CA ALA A 43 -3.58 6.69 6.15
C ALA A 43 -2.12 6.46 5.70
N ASN A 44 -1.16 6.64 6.60
CA ASN A 44 0.25 6.38 6.30
C ASN A 44 0.54 4.92 5.94
N THR A 45 -0.11 3.98 6.61
CA THR A 45 0.02 2.54 6.29
C THR A 45 -0.56 2.22 4.92
N LYS A 46 -1.69 2.81 4.53
CA LYS A 46 -2.28 2.65 3.20
C LYS A 46 -1.36 3.19 2.11
N ASP A 47 -0.84 4.41 2.28
CA ASP A 47 0.08 5.02 1.31
C ASP A 47 1.35 4.18 1.13
N LYS A 48 1.93 3.68 2.24
CA LYS A 48 3.08 2.76 2.20
C LYS A 48 2.75 1.42 1.54
N ALA A 49 1.55 0.90 1.74
CA ALA A 49 1.12 -0.35 1.11
C ALA A 49 1.09 -0.20 -0.42
N VAL A 50 0.61 0.94 -0.94
CA VAL A 50 0.64 1.22 -2.38
C VAL A 50 2.07 1.23 -2.94
N LEU A 51 3.03 1.83 -2.21
CA LEU A 51 4.44 1.81 -2.61
C LEU A 51 5.01 0.38 -2.60
N ALA A 52 4.63 -0.43 -1.60
CA ALA A 52 5.08 -1.82 -1.51
C ALA A 52 4.49 -2.68 -2.64
N GLU A 53 3.21 -2.48 -2.98
CA GLU A 53 2.56 -3.07 -4.14
C GLU A 53 3.31 -2.72 -5.43
N ALA A 54 3.69 -1.46 -5.62
CA ALA A 54 4.48 -1.03 -6.78
C ALA A 54 5.88 -1.66 -6.83
N SER A 55 6.54 -1.86 -5.68
CA SER A 55 7.83 -2.56 -5.63
C SER A 55 7.69 -4.05 -5.94
N ASN A 56 6.58 -4.67 -5.54
CA ASN A 56 6.23 -6.03 -5.95
C ASN A 56 6.00 -6.11 -7.46
N ILE A 57 5.27 -5.15 -8.05
CA ILE A 57 5.11 -5.04 -9.52
C ILE A 57 6.48 -4.98 -10.21
N LEU A 58 7.37 -4.13 -9.72
CA LEU A 58 8.70 -3.97 -10.30
C LEU A 58 9.55 -5.25 -10.21
N SER A 59 9.49 -5.93 -9.06
CA SER A 59 10.17 -7.21 -8.85
C SER A 59 9.61 -8.29 -9.78
N GLY A 60 8.29 -8.37 -9.92
CA GLY A 60 7.63 -9.27 -10.87
C GLY A 60 8.00 -8.95 -12.32
N ALA A 61 8.13 -7.66 -12.68
CA ALA A 61 8.56 -7.24 -14.01
C ALA A 61 9.99 -7.64 -14.33
N LYS A 62 10.91 -7.56 -13.36
CA LYS A 62 12.29 -8.05 -13.53
C LYS A 62 12.31 -9.54 -13.88
N ILE A 63 11.47 -10.34 -13.22
CA ILE A 63 11.33 -11.76 -13.50
C ILE A 63 10.68 -11.97 -14.88
N ALA A 64 9.61 -11.24 -15.19
CA ALA A 64 8.89 -11.34 -16.46
C ALA A 64 9.76 -10.99 -17.68
N VAL A 65 10.68 -10.04 -17.54
CA VAL A 65 11.67 -9.72 -18.59
C VAL A 65 12.63 -10.88 -18.82
N VAL A 66 13.12 -11.52 -17.75
CA VAL A 66 13.99 -12.69 -17.85
C VAL A 66 13.27 -13.88 -18.49
N ASP A 67 11.98 -14.04 -18.21
CA ASP A 67 11.13 -15.09 -18.80
C ASP A 67 10.71 -14.78 -20.26
N GLY A 68 10.96 -13.56 -20.75
CA GLY A 68 10.58 -13.14 -22.10
C GLY A 68 9.09 -12.81 -22.27
N ALA A 69 8.36 -12.61 -21.18
CA ALA A 69 6.93 -12.27 -21.21
C ALA A 69 6.66 -10.80 -21.60
N CYS A 70 7.67 -9.94 -21.52
CA CYS A 70 7.57 -8.51 -21.83
C CYS A 70 7.97 -8.21 -23.28
N LYS A 71 7.56 -7.03 -23.79
CA LYS A 71 7.77 -6.63 -25.18
C LYS A 71 8.84 -5.57 -25.29
N ASP A 72 9.79 -5.77 -26.18
CA ASP A 72 10.77 -4.74 -26.56
C ASP A 72 10.20 -3.86 -27.67
N THR A 73 10.35 -2.55 -27.48
CA THR A 73 10.09 -1.53 -28.51
C THR A 73 11.38 -0.80 -28.78
N GLU A 74 11.72 -0.66 -30.04
CA GLU A 74 12.93 0.01 -30.48
C GLU A 74 12.57 1.41 -30.99
N ALA A 75 13.26 2.42 -30.49
CA ALA A 75 13.16 3.79 -30.97
C ALA A 75 14.56 4.31 -31.30
N THR A 76 14.66 5.07 -32.40
CA THR A 76 15.91 5.76 -32.75
C THR A 76 15.81 7.19 -32.24
N VAL A 77 16.69 7.57 -31.31
CA VAL A 77 16.82 8.94 -30.80
C VAL A 77 18.13 9.51 -31.33
N GLY A 78 18.03 10.38 -32.34
CA GLY A 78 19.21 10.85 -33.07
C GLY A 78 19.90 9.71 -33.82
N THR A 79 21.13 9.36 -33.44
CA THR A 79 21.90 8.24 -34.02
C THR A 79 21.92 6.99 -33.14
N GLU A 80 21.32 7.05 -31.95
CA GLU A 80 21.34 5.94 -31.00
C GLU A 80 20.04 5.14 -31.02
N LYS A 81 20.18 3.82 -30.93
CA LYS A 81 19.07 2.90 -30.77
C LYS A 81 18.77 2.74 -29.29
N VAL A 82 17.57 3.17 -28.89
CA VAL A 82 17.04 3.00 -27.53
C VAL A 82 16.07 1.83 -27.54
N ILE A 83 16.29 0.85 -26.66
CA ILE A 83 15.40 -0.28 -26.46
C ILE A 83 14.63 -0.05 -25.16
N THR A 84 13.31 -0.03 -25.27
CA THR A 84 12.39 0.04 -24.14
C THR A 84 11.68 -1.30 -24.00
N THR A 85 11.91 -2.00 -22.90
CA THR A 85 11.19 -3.22 -22.56
C THR A 85 9.96 -2.84 -21.74
N THR A 86 8.75 -3.12 -22.22
CA THR A 86 7.49 -2.83 -21.54
C THR A 86 6.79 -4.11 -21.10
N CYS A 87 6.47 -4.19 -19.81
CA CYS A 87 5.67 -5.23 -19.19
C CYS A 87 4.28 -4.66 -18.85
N ASN A 88 3.26 -5.06 -19.61
CA ASN A 88 1.88 -4.66 -19.31
C ASN A 88 1.26 -5.58 -18.25
N GLN A 89 0.08 -5.23 -17.75
CA GLN A 89 -0.64 -6.01 -16.75
C GLN A 89 -0.88 -7.47 -17.15
N ALA A 90 -1.14 -7.75 -18.43
CA ALA A 90 -1.32 -9.11 -18.92
C ALA A 90 -0.03 -9.94 -18.81
N ALA A 91 1.11 -9.36 -19.20
CA ALA A 91 2.42 -9.99 -19.06
C ALA A 91 2.80 -10.20 -17.59
N LEU A 92 2.35 -9.32 -16.69
CA LEU A 92 2.69 -9.37 -15.27
C LEU A 92 1.75 -10.24 -14.42
N LYS A 93 0.62 -10.71 -14.97
CA LYS A 93 -0.40 -11.46 -14.22
C LYS A 93 0.14 -12.73 -13.54
N GLY A 94 1.14 -13.37 -14.12
CA GLY A 94 1.79 -14.57 -13.57
C GLY A 94 2.94 -14.29 -12.58
N PHE A 95 3.40 -13.04 -12.49
CA PHE A 95 4.63 -12.68 -11.77
C PHE A 95 4.39 -11.80 -10.55
N VAL A 96 3.17 -11.26 -10.40
CA VAL A 96 2.80 -10.35 -9.31
C VAL A 96 1.62 -10.95 -8.55
N GLN A 97 1.67 -10.90 -7.22
CA GLN A 97 0.63 -11.45 -6.35
C GLN A 97 0.03 -10.38 -5.43
N GLY A 98 -1.24 -10.57 -5.08
CA GLY A 98 -1.91 -9.77 -4.06
C GLY A 98 -2.39 -8.38 -4.51
N ILE A 99 -2.31 -8.06 -5.81
CA ILE A 99 -2.83 -6.80 -6.34
C ILE A 99 -4.25 -7.03 -6.88
N PRO A 100 -5.26 -6.34 -6.33
CA PRO A 100 -6.62 -6.46 -6.83
C PRO A 100 -6.75 -5.86 -8.23
N GLU A 101 -7.64 -6.43 -9.06
CA GLU A 101 -7.94 -5.88 -10.39
C GLU A 101 -8.78 -4.59 -10.31
N LYS A 102 -9.51 -4.37 -9.20
CA LYS A 102 -10.37 -3.20 -8.98
C LYS A 102 -10.22 -2.63 -7.56
N ASP A 103 -10.36 -1.31 -7.44
CA ASP A 103 -10.59 -0.59 -6.18
C ASP A 103 -12.02 -0.03 -6.19
N GLY A 104 -12.96 -0.76 -5.57
CA GLY A 104 -14.39 -0.49 -5.72
C GLY A 104 -14.83 -0.64 -7.19
N THR A 105 -15.25 0.46 -7.81
CA THR A 105 -15.66 0.52 -9.22
C THR A 105 -14.54 0.91 -10.18
N VAL A 106 -13.37 1.32 -9.68
CA VAL A 106 -12.24 1.81 -10.48
C VAL A 106 -11.33 0.63 -10.85
N ASP A 107 -11.00 0.51 -12.14
CA ASP A 107 -10.02 -0.47 -12.60
C ASP A 107 -8.61 -0.09 -12.17
N ILE A 108 -7.91 -1.07 -11.60
CA ILE A 108 -6.51 -0.92 -11.23
C ILE A 108 -5.66 -1.32 -12.42
N THR A 109 -4.81 -0.40 -12.87
CA THR A 109 -3.87 -0.61 -13.96
C THR A 109 -2.44 -0.47 -13.48
N TYR A 110 -1.59 -1.38 -13.93
CA TYR A 110 -0.16 -1.35 -13.64
C TYR A 110 0.68 -1.81 -14.82
N SER A 111 1.87 -1.25 -14.93
CA SER A 111 2.88 -1.66 -15.90
C SER A 111 4.28 -1.34 -15.38
N ALA A 112 5.28 -1.96 -15.97
CA ALA A 112 6.67 -1.63 -15.74
C ALA A 112 7.39 -1.42 -17.07
N GLU A 113 8.35 -0.52 -17.08
CA GLU A 113 9.16 -0.19 -18.26
C GLU A 113 10.63 -0.20 -17.86
N ARG A 114 11.47 -0.82 -18.68
CA ARG A 114 12.94 -0.78 -18.56
C ARG A 114 13.51 -0.07 -19.79
N VAL A 115 14.35 0.93 -19.56
CA VAL A 115 15.15 1.60 -20.60
C VAL A 115 16.62 1.44 -20.22
N GLY A 116 17.37 0.67 -21.00
CA GLY A 116 18.73 0.29 -20.60
C GLY A 116 18.73 -0.49 -19.28
N ASN A 117 19.33 0.09 -18.23
CA ASN A 117 19.37 -0.50 -16.88
C ASN A 117 18.38 0.16 -15.91
N ASP A 118 17.69 1.22 -16.34
CA ASP A 118 16.78 1.99 -15.51
C ASP A 118 15.37 1.40 -15.58
N TRP A 119 14.78 1.19 -14.41
CA TRP A 119 13.45 0.64 -14.25
C TRP A 119 12.47 1.71 -13.78
N SER A 120 11.27 1.68 -14.33
CA SER A 120 10.15 2.49 -13.90
C SER A 120 8.88 1.66 -13.78
N VAL A 121 8.02 2.06 -12.86
CA VAL A 121 6.71 1.44 -12.62
C VAL A 121 5.62 2.48 -12.79
N SER A 122 4.55 2.10 -13.48
CA SER A 122 3.30 2.84 -13.53
C SER A 122 2.25 2.12 -12.71
N TYR A 123 1.56 2.84 -11.85
CA TYR A 123 0.49 2.26 -11.03
C TYR A 123 -0.63 3.26 -10.77
N SER A 124 -1.87 2.88 -11.08
CA SER A 124 -3.02 3.78 -10.94
C SER A 124 -3.30 4.19 -9.50
N ARG A 125 -3.00 3.32 -8.51
CA ARG A 125 -3.21 3.63 -7.09
C ARG A 125 -2.26 4.67 -6.54
N PHE A 126 -1.22 5.07 -7.28
CA PHE A 126 -0.41 6.23 -6.89
C PHE A 126 -1.23 7.52 -6.79
N ALA A 127 -2.32 7.65 -7.56
CA ALA A 127 -3.24 8.78 -7.44
C ALA A 127 -3.95 8.84 -6.07
N ASN A 128 -4.03 7.72 -5.35
CA ASN A 128 -4.66 7.64 -4.03
C ASN A 128 -3.70 8.04 -2.89
N ILE A 129 -2.40 8.19 -3.18
CA ILE A 129 -1.41 8.62 -2.19
C ILE A 129 -1.60 10.10 -1.89
N SER A 130 -2.17 10.39 -0.72
CA SER A 130 -2.51 11.75 -0.32
C SER A 130 -1.36 12.43 0.43
N ASN A 131 -0.48 11.67 1.08
CA ASN A 131 0.62 12.23 1.85
C ASN A 131 1.79 12.61 0.93
N SER A 132 2.21 13.88 0.95
CA SER A 132 3.32 14.42 0.14
C SER A 132 4.64 13.67 0.34
N LYS A 133 4.82 13.11 1.54
CA LYS A 133 5.96 12.27 1.90
C LYS A 133 6.10 11.01 1.03
N TYR A 134 4.99 10.47 0.52
CA TYR A 134 4.95 9.22 -0.22
C TYR A 134 4.68 9.42 -1.71
N ASN A 135 4.49 10.65 -2.18
CA ASN A 135 4.27 10.97 -3.60
C ASN A 135 5.38 11.84 -4.23
N SER A 136 6.39 12.24 -3.44
CA SER A 136 7.53 13.03 -3.92
C SER A 136 8.36 12.21 -4.92
N GLY A 137 8.31 12.56 -6.21
CA GLY A 137 8.96 11.78 -7.28
C GLY A 137 8.04 10.82 -8.02
N ILE A 138 6.74 10.84 -7.72
CA ILE A 138 5.71 10.24 -8.58
C ILE A 138 5.19 11.31 -9.52
N VAL A 139 5.35 11.09 -10.83
CA VAL A 139 4.92 12.02 -11.88
C VAL A 139 3.98 11.27 -12.81
N LEU A 140 2.76 11.79 -12.99
CA LEU A 140 1.74 11.19 -13.88
C LEU A 140 1.47 9.69 -13.62
N GLY A 141 1.48 9.27 -12.35
CA GLY A 141 1.26 7.87 -11.97
C GLY A 141 2.41 6.94 -12.36
N LYS A 142 3.60 7.49 -12.57
CA LYS A 142 4.86 6.75 -12.82
C LYS A 142 5.93 7.18 -11.81
N THR A 143 6.81 6.25 -11.46
CA THR A 143 8.01 6.53 -10.66
C THR A 143 9.13 5.57 -11.07
N ASP A 144 10.39 6.01 -10.94
CA ASP A 144 11.55 5.16 -11.16
C ASP A 144 11.90 4.34 -9.91
N GLU A 145 12.70 3.29 -10.09
CA GLU A 145 13.11 2.40 -9.02
C GLU A 145 13.86 3.14 -7.89
N ALA A 146 14.69 4.11 -8.22
CA ALA A 146 15.48 4.85 -7.24
C ALA A 146 14.59 5.69 -6.32
N ASN A 147 13.61 6.40 -6.88
CA ASN A 147 12.64 7.19 -6.16
C ASN A 147 11.66 6.29 -5.39
N LEU A 148 11.20 5.18 -5.97
CA LEU A 148 10.36 4.21 -5.26
C LEU A 148 11.06 3.66 -4.01
N ASN A 149 12.34 3.30 -4.12
CA ASN A 149 13.12 2.79 -2.99
C ASN A 149 13.30 3.85 -1.89
N LYS A 150 13.53 5.12 -2.26
CA LYS A 150 13.58 6.24 -1.30
C LYS A 150 12.25 6.42 -0.56
N LEU A 151 11.14 6.37 -1.29
CA LEU A 151 9.80 6.52 -0.73
C LEU A 151 9.45 5.37 0.24
N LEU A 152 9.84 4.14 -0.09
CA LEU A 152 9.67 2.95 0.76
C LEU A 152 10.49 3.02 2.06
N ASN A 153 11.77 3.36 1.92
CA ASN A 153 12.68 3.46 3.05
C ASN A 153 12.45 4.71 3.90
N ASN A 154 11.48 5.56 3.49
CA ASN A 154 11.23 6.82 4.16
C ASN A 154 12.51 7.68 4.25
N GLU A 155 13.35 7.58 3.24
CA GLU A 155 14.48 8.47 3.02
C GLU A 155 13.92 9.72 2.35
N GLY A 156 13.26 10.56 3.15
CA GLY A 156 12.61 11.76 2.65
C GLY A 156 13.61 12.61 1.88
N THR A 157 13.22 13.04 0.68
CA THR A 157 13.64 14.37 0.25
C THR A 157 13.10 15.32 1.31
N VAL A 158 14.02 15.91 2.07
CA VAL A 158 13.78 17.04 2.96
C VAL A 158 12.86 18.00 2.19
N PRO A 159 11.69 18.40 2.72
CA PRO A 159 10.91 19.44 2.09
C PRO A 159 11.81 20.67 1.95
N ALA A 160 12.02 21.15 0.72
CA ALA A 160 12.66 22.43 0.51
C ALA A 160 11.83 23.49 1.26
N ASN A 161 12.51 24.20 2.18
CA ASN A 161 11.94 25.33 2.92
C ASN A 161 11.33 26.38 1.99
#